data_AF-A0A846HAG0-F1
#
_entry.id   AF-A0A846HAG0-F1
#
_cell.length_a   1.000
_cell.length_b   1.000
_cell.length_c   1.000
_cell.angle_alpha   90.00
_cell.angle_beta   90.00
_cell.angle_gamma   90.00
#
_symmetry.space_group_name_H-M   'P 1'
#
loop_
_entity.id
_entity.type
_entity.pdbx_description
1 polymer ?
#
loop_
_entity_poly.entity_id
_entity_poly.type
_entity_poly.pdbx_seq_one_letter_code
_entity_poly.pdbx_strand_id
1 'polypeptide(L)' 'MYDRIDHNAQETVSKRLNLTLPDAVFYALERWADAEGRPTANLAAFIVETGVKQAEAENKIPPAPKKAEGK' A
#
# COMPACT_ATOMS: atom_id res chain seq x y z
N MET A 1 19.20 9.32 33.94
CA MET A 1 19.98 9.98 32.88
C MET A 1 20.48 8.91 31.92
N TYR A 2 19.61 8.46 31.03
CA TYR A 2 19.88 8.07 29.65
C TYR A 2 18.60 8.36 28.88
N ASP A 3 18.82 8.70 27.63
CA ASP A 3 18.07 9.59 26.76
C ASP A 3 16.69 9.05 26.34
N ARG A 4 15.71 9.96 26.31
CA ARG A 4 14.34 9.71 25.85
C ARG A 4 14.39 9.63 24.33
N ILE A 5 14.71 8.45 23.79
CA ILE A 5 14.61 8.27 22.34
C ILE A 5 13.13 8.13 22.00
N ASP A 6 12.49 9.27 21.74
CA ASP A 6 11.22 9.38 21.05
C ASP A 6 11.41 8.84 19.61
N HIS A 7 11.42 7.51 19.48
CA HIS A 7 11.25 6.84 18.20
C HIS A 7 9.79 6.99 17.79
N ASN A 8 9.38 8.19 17.35
CA ASN A 8 8.27 8.29 16.40
C ASN A 8 8.78 7.91 15.00
N ALA A 9 9.40 6.73 14.90
CA ALA A 9 9.40 6.02 13.65
C ALA A 9 7.93 5.71 13.39
N GLN A 10 7.35 6.25 12.32
CA GLN A 10 6.09 5.72 11.85
C GLN A 10 6.32 4.24 11.60
N GLU A 11 5.88 3.41 12.55
CA GLU A 11 5.91 1.98 12.45
C GLU A 11 5.33 1.64 11.08
N THR A 12 6.15 1.08 10.18
CA THR A 12 5.73 0.71 8.83
C THR A 12 4.85 -0.52 8.93
N VAL A 13 3.70 -0.38 9.58
CA VAL A 13 2.72 -1.44 9.76
C VAL A 13 1.96 -1.59 8.46
N SER A 14 2.23 -2.68 7.76
CA SER A 14 1.41 -3.15 6.65
C SER A 14 -0.03 -3.34 7.14
N LYS A 15 -0.97 -2.59 6.56
CA LYS A 15 -2.39 -2.77 6.84
C LYS A 15 -2.96 -3.80 5.90
N ARG A 16 -3.66 -4.81 6.44
CA ARG A 16 -4.35 -5.81 5.64
C ARG A 16 -5.64 -5.22 5.07
N LEU A 17 -5.78 -5.30 3.75
CA LEU A 17 -6.97 -4.90 3.02
C LEU A 17 -7.53 -6.13 2.29
N ASN A 18 -8.85 -6.33 2.32
CA ASN A 18 -9.51 -7.33 1.48
C ASN A 18 -10.17 -6.61 0.31
N LEU A 19 -9.80 -6.97 -0.92
CA LEU A 19 -10.32 -6.38 -2.15
C LEU A 19 -11.13 -7.44 -2.90
N THR A 20 -12.26 -7.03 -3.48
CA THR A 20 -13.03 -7.87 -4.41
C THR A 20 -12.72 -7.41 -5.83
N LEU A 21 -12.25 -8.32 -6.68
CA LEU A 21 -11.87 -8.04 -8.07
C LEU A 21 -12.78 -8.84 -9.01
N PRO A 22 -13.10 -8.32 -10.21
CA PRO A 22 -13.71 -9.12 -11.25
C PRO A 22 -12.82 -10.31 -11.63
N ASP A 23 -13.41 -11.46 -11.94
CA ASP A 23 -12.69 -12.71 -12.25
C ASP A 23 -11.64 -12.51 -13.34
N ALA A 24 -11.99 -11.78 -14.41
CA ALA A 24 -11.06 -11.50 -15.52
C ALA A 24 -9.77 -10.79 -15.07
N VAL A 25 -9.89 -9.87 -14.09
CA VAL A 25 -8.74 -9.13 -13.54
C VAL A 25 -7.92 -10.06 -12.65
N PHE A 26 -8.59 -10.88 -11.83
CA PHE A 26 -7.91 -11.83 -10.95
C PHE A 26 -7.09 -12.85 -11.76
N TYR A 27 -7.67 -13.45 -12.81
CA TYR A 27 -6.94 -14.39 -13.67
C TYR A 27 -5.76 -13.76 -14.40
N ALA A 28 -5.87 -12.51 -14.83
CA ALA A 28 -4.74 -11.79 -15.42
C ALA A 28 -3.61 -11.60 -14.40
N LEU A 29 -3.96 -11.26 -13.16
CA LEU A 29 -3.02 -11.04 -12.07
C LEU A 29 -2.36 -12.36 -11.62
N GLU A 30 -3.11 -13.45 -11.52
CA GLU A 30 -2.60 -14.79 -11.21
C GLU A 30 -1.57 -15.25 -12.25
N ARG A 31 -1.90 -15.17 -13.55
CA ARG A 31 -0.97 -15.54 -14.63
C ARG A 31 0.32 -14.71 -14.60
N TRP A 32 0.23 -13.42 -14.28
CA TRP A 32 1.40 -12.57 -14.16
C TRP A 32 2.24 -12.93 -12.93
N ALA A 33 1.59 -13.20 -11.79
CA ALA A 33 2.26 -13.60 -10.56
C ALA A 33 3.03 -14.93 -10.75
N ASP A 34 2.40 -15.89 -11.41
CA ASP A 34 3.00 -17.18 -11.76
C ASP A 34 4.22 -17.02 -12.67
N ALA A 35 4.12 -16.13 -13.67
CA ALA A 35 5.23 -15.84 -14.57
C ALA A 35 6.45 -15.22 -13.86
N GLU A 36 6.23 -14.46 -12.78
CA GLU A 36 7.29 -13.89 -11.94
C GLU A 36 7.74 -14.82 -10.80
N GLY A 37 7.07 -15.96 -10.60
CA GLY A 37 7.36 -16.89 -9.51
C GLY A 37 7.08 -16.32 -8.13
N ARG A 38 6.06 -15.44 -8.00
CA ARG A 38 5.71 -14.78 -6.73
C ARG A 38 4.23 -14.96 -6.37
N PRO A 39 3.85 -14.86 -5.09
CA PRO A 39 2.44 -14.93 -4.70
C PRO A 39 1.60 -13.82 -5.32
N THR A 40 0.40 -14.17 -5.79
CA THR A 40 -0.61 -13.24 -6.35
C THR A 40 -0.89 -12.05 -5.43
N ALA A 41 -0.97 -12.27 -4.12
CA ALA A 41 -1.18 -11.20 -3.14
C ALA A 41 -0.03 -10.18 -3.10
N ASN A 42 1.22 -10.63 -3.27
CA ASN A 42 2.39 -9.75 -3.27
C ASN A 42 2.43 -8.92 -4.56
N LEU A 43 2.13 -9.53 -5.72
CA LEU A 43 1.97 -8.78 -6.98
C LEU A 43 0.87 -7.72 -6.84
N ALA A 44 -0.29 -8.09 -6.29
CA ALA A 44 -1.39 -7.16 -6.09
C ALA A 44 -0.99 -5.98 -5.19
N ALA A 45 -0.32 -6.25 -4.06
CA ALA A 45 0.17 -5.21 -3.16
C ALA A 45 1.12 -4.24 -3.88
N PHE A 46 2.07 -4.77 -4.66
CA PHE A 46 3.02 -3.96 -5.44
C PHE A 46 2.32 -3.08 -6.50
N ILE A 47 1.35 -3.64 -7.22
CA ILE A 47 0.58 -2.90 -8.23
C ILE A 47 -0.21 -1.76 -7.56
N VAL A 48 -0.88 -2.04 -6.44
CA VAL A 48 -1.64 -1.03 -5.69
C VAL A 48 -0.72 0.08 -5.21
N GLU A 49 0.42 -0.26 -4.62
CA GLU A 49 1.41 0.71 -4.16
C GLU A 49 1.91 1.60 -5.30
N THR A 50 2.23 1.00 -6.45
CA THR A 50 2.70 1.72 -7.63
C THR A 50 1.63 2.65 -8.17
N GLY A 51 0.37 2.20 -8.25
CA GLY A 51 -0.76 3.01 -8.70
C GLY A 51 -1.04 4.20 -7.78
N VAL A 52 -0.90 4.01 -6.46
CA VAL A 52 -1.02 5.10 -5.48
C VAL A 52 0.09 6.12 -5.67
N LYS A 53 1.36 5.68 -5.76
CA LYS A 53 2.51 6.57 -6.00
C LYS A 53 2.39 7.39 -7.28
N GLN A 54 1.89 6.78 -8.36
CA GLN A 54 1.63 7.49 -9.61
C GLN A 54 0.52 8.52 -9.44
N ALA A 55 -0.57 8.16 -8.77
CA ALA A 55 -1.68 9.09 -8.52
C ALA A 55 -1.28 10.25 -7.59
N GLU A 56 -0.39 10.04 -6.63
CA GLU A 56 0.22 11.11 -5.82
C GLU A 56 1.08 12.04 -6.67
N ALA A 57 1.95 11.49 -7.53
CA ALA A 57 2.79 12.28 -8.43
C ALA A 57 1.95 13.13 -9.41
N GLU A 58 0.79 12.62 -9.82
CA GLU A 58 -0.17 13.32 -10.69
C GLU A 58 -1.13 14.25 -9.94
N ASN A 59 -0.98 14.43 -8.62
CA ASN A 59 -1.88 15.21 -7.77
C ASN A 59 -3.37 14.78 -7.85
N LYS A 60 -3.64 13.51 -8.15
CA LYS A 60 -5.00 12.94 -8.23
C LYS A 60 -5.56 12.58 -6.86
N ILE A 61 -4.69 12.23 -5.90
CA ILE A 61 -5.10 11.91 -4.54
C ILE A 61 -5.12 13.23 -3.74
N PRO A 62 -6.24 13.59 -3.11
CA PRO A 62 -6.28 14.77 -2.25
C PRO A 62 -5.24 14.63 -1.13
N PRO A 63 -4.57 15.72 -0.72
CA PRO A 63 -3.59 15.66 0.35
C PRO A 63 -4.24 15.06 1.60
N ALA A 64 -3.51 14.17 2.27
CA ALA A 64 -4.00 13.51 3.47
C ALA A 64 -4.60 14.56 4.40
N PRO A 65 -5.82 14.35 4.94
CA PRO A 65 -6.36 15.28 5.93
C PRO A 65 -5.33 15.37 7.05
N LYS A 66 -4.89 16.60 7.39
CA LYS A 66 -4.09 16.83 8.59
C LYS A 66 -4.82 16.11 9.71
N LYS A 67 -4.28 15.00 10.20
CA LYS A 67 -4.80 14.36 11.41
C LYS A 67 -4.84 15.48 12.43
N ALA A 68 -6.05 15.89 12.82
CA ALA A 68 -6.20 16.82 13.91
C ALA A 68 -5.49 16.17 15.10
N GLU A 69 -4.35 16.72 15.49
CA GLU A 69 -3.73 16.45 16.78
C GLU A 69 -4.84 16.64 17.82
N GLY A 70 -5.31 15.52 18.36
CA GLY A 70 -6.30 15.51 19.42
C GLY A 70 -5.76 16.35 20.57
N LYS A 71 -6.54 17.37 20.91
CA LYS A 71 -6.34 18.26 22.05
C LYS A 71 -6.49 17.53 23.37
#